data_AF-A0A2N2QZJ6-F1
#
_entry.id   AF-A0A2N2QZJ6-F1
#
_cell.length_a   1.000
_cell.length_b   1.000
_cell.length_c   1.000
_cell.angle_alpha   90.00
_cell.angle_beta   90.00
_cell.angle_gamma   90.00
#
_symmetry.space_group_name_H-M   'P 1'
#
loop_
_entity.id
_entity.type
_entity.pdbx_description
1 polymer ?
#
loop_
_entity_poly.entity_id
_entity_poly.type
_entity_poly.pdbx_seq_one_letter_code
_entity_poly.pdbx_strand_id
1 'polypeptide(L)' 'MMKRRDFLKVGAAAGAMASLYGCAGGGKAGGHVVVVGGGYGGATVAKYLRMWSEGGVQVTLIERNPTFISCPISNLVIGG' A
#
# COMPACT_ATOMS: atom_id res chain seq x y z
N MET A 1 5.91 29.66 -41.81
CA MET A 1 5.16 28.58 -42.51
C MET A 1 5.74 27.24 -42.07
N MET A 2 5.07 26.49 -41.19
CA MET A 2 5.56 25.18 -40.75
C MET A 2 5.49 24.16 -41.89
N LYS A 3 6.57 23.41 -42.15
CA LYS A 3 6.58 22.36 -43.18
C LYS A 3 5.98 21.07 -42.62
N ARG A 4 5.25 20.31 -43.45
CA ARG A 4 4.66 19.00 -43.09
C ARG A 4 5.66 18.04 -42.44
N ARG A 5 6.92 18.10 -42.87
CA ARG A 5 8.01 17.27 -42.37
C ARG A 5 8.43 17.63 -40.94
N ASP A 6 8.31 18.90 -40.55
CA ASP A 6 8.64 19.34 -39.19
C ASP A 6 7.52 18.95 -38.23
N PHE A 7 6.26 19.01 -38.68
CA PHE A 7 5.12 18.49 -37.92
C PHE A 7 5.23 16.98 -37.65
N LEU A 8 5.61 16.19 -38.65
CA LEU A 8 5.82 14.74 -38.49
C LEU A 8 6.96 14.42 -37.53
N LYS A 9 8.06 15.19 -37.58
CA LYS A 9 9.19 15.00 -36.64
C LYS A 9 8.80 15.27 -35.20
N VAL A 10 8.03 16.33 -34.96
CA VAL A 10 7.55 16.68 -33.61
C VAL A 10 6.53 15.64 -33.11
N GLY A 11 5.60 15.22 -33.97
CA GLY A 11 4.62 14.18 -33.62
C GLY A 11 5.26 12.83 -33.31
N ALA A 12 6.26 12.40 -34.10
CA ALA A 12 6.98 11.15 -33.86
C ALA A 12 7.83 11.21 -32.57
N ALA A 13 8.50 12.34 -32.31
CA ALA A 13 9.23 12.53 -31.07
C ALA A 13 8.32 12.52 -29.83
N ALA A 14 7.15 13.17 -29.91
CA ALA A 14 6.15 13.15 -28.85
C ALA A 14 5.59 11.74 -28.61
N GLY A 15 5.30 11.00 -29.69
CA GLY A 15 4.82 9.61 -29.61
C GLY A 15 5.86 8.65 -29.00
N ALA A 16 7.13 8.80 -29.38
CA ALA A 16 8.23 8.00 -28.81
C ALA A 16 8.40 8.26 -27.30
N MET A 17 8.36 9.53 -26.88
CA MET A 17 8.46 9.91 -25.47
C MET A 17 7.26 9.42 -24.64
N ALA A 18 6.05 9.43 -25.22
CA ALA A 18 4.85 8.87 -24.58
C ALA A 18 4.93 7.34 -24.43
N SER A 19 5.52 6.63 -25.40
CA SER A 19 5.68 5.17 -25.33
C SER A 19 6.62 4.70 -24.21
N LEU A 20 7.60 5.52 -23.84
CA LEU A 20 8.55 5.22 -22.75
C LEU A 20 7.94 5.44 -21.35
N TYR A 21 6.94 6.32 -21.22
CA TYR A 21 6.25 6.57 -19.95
C TYR A 21 5.48 5.35 -19.44
N GLY A 22 4.96 4.52 -20.36
CA GLY A 22 4.20 3.31 -20.00
C GLY A 22 5.03 2.16 -19.45
N CYS A 23 6.33 2.09 -19.76
CA CYS A 23 7.19 0.96 -19.39
C CYS A 23 7.93 1.14 -18.06
N ALA A 24 8.00 2.37 -17.52
CA ALA A 24 8.68 2.68 -16.26
C ALA A 24 7.73 2.97 -15.09
N GLY A 25 6.42 3.12 -15.35
CA GLY A 25 5.41 3.51 -14.37
C GLY A 25 4.76 2.38 -13.57
N GLY A 26 5.26 1.15 -13.67
CA GLY A 26 4.78 0.05 -12.84
C GLY A 26 5.27 0.23 -11.41
N GLY A 27 4.43 0.78 -10.53
CA GLY A 27 4.70 0.78 -9.09
C GLY A 27 5.11 -0.63 -8.67
N LYS A 28 6.28 -0.75 -8.01
CA LYS A 28 6.76 -2.04 -7.49
C LYS A 28 5.59 -2.74 -6.80
N ALA A 29 5.26 -3.96 -7.24
CA ALA A 29 4.20 -4.73 -6.63
C ALA A 29 4.49 -4.84 -5.13
N GLY A 30 3.76 -4.07 -4.35
CA GLY A 30 3.90 -4.03 -2.91
C GLY A 30 3.65 -5.41 -2.35
N GLY A 31 4.51 -5.87 -1.44
CA GLY A 31 4.27 -7.14 -0.74
C GLY A 31 2.88 -7.11 -0.08
N HIS A 32 2.18 -8.24 -0.10
CA HIS A 32 0.89 -8.40 0.59
C HIS A 32 1.07 -9.31 1.79
N VAL A 33 0.73 -8.80 2.98
CA VAL A 33 0.85 -9.52 4.24
C VAL A 33 -0.54 -9.70 4.85
N VAL A 34 -0.87 -10.95 5.19
CA VAL A 34 -2.07 -11.27 5.95
C VAL A 34 -1.68 -11.55 7.40
N VAL A 35 -2.28 -10.83 8.33
CA VAL A 35 -2.08 -10.99 9.77
C VAL A 35 -3.33 -11.64 10.35
N VAL A 36 -3.17 -12.77 11.06
CA VAL A 36 -4.28 -13.49 11.69
C VAL A 36 -4.23 -13.27 13.21
N GLY A 37 -5.28 -12.67 13.75
CA GLY A 37 -5.43 -12.31 15.17
C GLY A 37 -5.18 -10.83 15.44
N GLY A 38 -6.16 -10.15 16.03
CA GLY A 38 -6.18 -8.71 16.34
C GLY A 38 -5.73 -8.35 17.77
N GLY A 39 -5.02 -9.23 18.46
CA GLY A 39 -4.45 -8.94 19.78
C GLY A 39 -3.21 -8.04 19.71
N TYR A 40 -2.52 -7.87 20.84
CA TYR A 40 -1.34 -7.00 20.96
C TYR A 40 -0.31 -7.20 19.83
N GLY A 41 0.06 -8.45 19.54
CA GLY A 41 1.05 -8.75 18.50
C GLY A 41 0.55 -8.42 17.09
N GLY A 42 -0.59 -8.98 16.70
CA GLY A 42 -1.10 -8.84 15.33
C GLY A 42 -1.51 -7.42 14.97
N ALA A 43 -2.17 -6.70 15.87
CA ALA A 43 -2.49 -5.29 15.66
C ALA A 43 -1.22 -4.43 15.55
N THR A 44 -0.18 -4.73 16.33
CA THR A 44 1.12 -4.04 16.26
C THR A 44 1.80 -4.29 14.92
N VAL A 45 1.90 -5.55 14.49
CA VAL A 45 2.49 -5.91 13.19
C VAL A 45 1.74 -5.24 12.05
N ALA A 46 0.40 -5.32 12.03
CA ALA A 46 -0.40 -4.72 10.98
C ALA A 46 -0.19 -3.19 10.89
N LYS A 47 -0.18 -2.50 12.03
CA LYS A 47 0.06 -1.06 12.13
C LYS A 47 1.44 -0.68 11.59
N TYR A 48 2.49 -1.34 12.09
CA TYR A 48 3.86 -0.94 11.80
C TYR A 48 4.32 -1.36 10.40
N LEU A 49 3.83 -2.49 9.87
CA LEU A 49 4.05 -2.84 8.46
C LEU A 49 3.49 -1.77 7.52
N ARG A 50 2.27 -1.30 7.77
CA ARG A 50 1.64 -0.29 6.92
C ARG A 50 2.29 1.09 7.07
N MET A 51 2.72 1.44 8.29
CA MET A 51 3.36 2.71 8.63
C MET A 51 4.79 2.80 8.08
N TRP A 52 5.64 1.82 8.37
CA TRP A 52 7.05 1.84 7.96
C TRP A 52 7.26 1.58 6.47
N SER A 53 6.30 0.95 5.81
CA SER A 53 6.29 0.86 4.35
C SER A 53 5.76 2.12 3.67
N GLU A 54 5.30 3.13 4.42
CA GLU A 54 4.66 4.36 3.93
C GLU A 54 3.44 4.17 3.01
N GLY A 55 2.96 2.95 2.79
CA GLY A 55 2.15 2.72 1.59
C GLY A 55 2.38 1.39 0.94
N GLY A 56 3.65 1.01 0.88
CA GLY A 56 4.15 0.03 -0.06
C GLY A 56 3.77 -1.41 0.27
N VAL A 57 3.42 -1.72 1.52
CA VAL A 57 2.95 -3.07 1.89
C VAL A 57 1.45 -3.06 2.07
N GLN A 58 0.75 -3.89 1.29
CA GLN A 58 -0.66 -4.17 1.53
C GLN A 58 -0.76 -5.05 2.77
N VAL A 59 -1.68 -4.71 3.67
CA VAL A 59 -1.87 -5.43 4.92
C VAL A 59 -3.34 -5.76 5.09
N THR A 60 -3.65 -7.03 5.31
CA THR A 60 -4.99 -7.50 5.67
C THR A 60 -4.93 -8.11 7.06
N LEU A 61 -5.63 -7.51 8.03
CA LEU A 61 -5.79 -8.06 9.37
C LEU A 61 -7.11 -8.84 9.45
N ILE A 62 -7.03 -10.10 9.87
CA ILE A 62 -8.19 -10.96 10.09
C ILE A 62 -8.33 -11.19 11.59
N GLU A 63 -9.43 -10.70 12.17
CA GLU A 63 -9.80 -10.94 13.56
C GLU A 63 -11.30 -11.25 13.60
N ARG A 64 -11.68 -12.21 14.45
CA ARG A 64 -13.09 -12.64 14.58
C ARG A 64 -13.95 -11.55 15.21
N ASN A 65 -13.42 -10.82 16.18
CA ASN A 65 -14.18 -9.84 16.96
C ASN A 65 -13.84 -8.40 16.55
N PRO A 66 -14.83 -7.51 16.41
CA PRO A 66 -14.57 -6.10 16.06
C PRO A 66 -13.89 -5.31 17.20
N THR A 67 -13.94 -5.84 18.43
CA THR A 67 -13.38 -5.22 19.64
C THR A 67 -12.45 -6.19 20.34
N PHE A 68 -11.27 -5.71 20.72
CA PHE A 68 -10.31 -6.46 21.53
C PHE A 68 -10.54 -6.16 23.02
N ILE A 69 -10.77 -7.21 23.82
CA ILE A 69 -10.79 -7.12 25.28
C ILE A 69 -9.45 -7.57 25.83
N SER A 70 -8.75 -6.68 26.52
CA SER A 70 -7.44 -6.98 27.09
C SER A 70 -7.56 -7.87 28.33
N CYS A 71 -6.76 -8.94 28.38
CA CYS A 71 -6.53 -9.70 29.61
C CYS A 71 -5.72 -8.90 30.65
N PRO A 72 -4.67 -8.13 30.29
CA PRO A 72 -4.03 -7.24 31.24
C PRO A 72 -5.02 -6.30 31.92
N ILE A 73 -4.87 -6.13 33.23
CA ILE A 73 -5.73 -5.26 34.07
C ILE A 73 -7.17 -5.81 34.25
N SER A 74 -7.55 -6.92 33.60
CA SER A 74 -8.90 -7.53 33.77
C SER A 74 -9.22 -7.92 35.22
N ASN A 75 -8.21 -8.17 36.05
CA ASN A 75 -8.41 -8.41 37.49
C ASN A 75 -9.05 -7.21 38.21
N LEU A 76 -8.86 -5.97 37.76
CA LEU A 76 -9.54 -4.80 38.33
C LEU A 76 -11.03 -4.81 38.01
N VAL A 77 -11.44 -5.42 36.89
CA VAL A 77 -12.85 -5.57 36.53
C VAL A 77 -13.52 -6.66 37.38
N ILE A 78 -12.81 -7.77 37.62
CA ILE A 78 -13.33 -8.88 38.44
C ILE A 78 -13.34 -8.51 39.93
N GLY A 79 -12.35 -7.74 40.38
CA GLY A 79 -12.16 -7.38 41.79
C GLY A 79 -13.11 -6.31 42.32
N GLY A 80 -13.66 -5.44 41.45
CA GLY A 80 -14.49 -4.31 41.84
C GLY A 80 -13.69 -3.05 42.19
#